data_AF-D8Q116-F1
#
_entry.id   AF-D8Q116-F1
#
_cell.length_a   1.000
_cell.length_b   1.000
_cell.length_c   1.000
_cell.angle_alpha   90.00
_cell.angle_beta   90.00
_cell.angle_gamma   90.00
#
_symmetry.space_group_name_H-M   'P 1'
#
loop_
_entity.id
_entity.type
_entity.pdbx_description
1 polymer ?
#
loop_
_entity_poly.entity_id
_entity_poly.type
_entity_poly.pdbx_seq_one_letter_code
_entity_poly.pdbx_strand_id
1 'polypeptide(L)'
;MPPAHVLKDLPPGKTRIVFRHWPRDPKGEVMRKDRTDSANWKMTPNGYQLWASTLYDFFRTAPVPSVPGYSMISTSSKLASWMRAHNETYAGPELKWAEEEKMPCQVMPCDVGRLISDRERETMRGWYGPNGFMKDRPQPTLQVRIPYNLLPEKLIVHDPSHALSV
;
A
#
# COMPACT_ATOMS: atom_id res chain seq x y z
N MET A 1 -0.59 1.09 20.05
CA MET A 1 0.24 1.69 18.97
C MET A 1 1.69 1.72 19.43
N PRO A 2 2.68 1.53 18.54
CA PRO A 2 4.07 1.75 18.91
C PRO A 2 4.26 3.23 19.33
N PRO A 3 5.11 3.52 20.32
CA PRO A 3 5.40 4.89 20.74
C PRO A 3 6.00 5.72 19.59
N ALA A 4 5.67 7.01 19.53
CA ALA A 4 6.09 7.92 18.46
C ALA A 4 7.64 8.01 18.30
N HIS A 5 8.41 7.77 19.36
CA HIS A 5 9.86 7.78 19.29
C HIS A 5 10.42 6.59 18.47
N VAL A 6 9.74 5.45 18.47
CA VAL A 6 10.14 4.25 17.71
C VAL A 6 9.98 4.46 16.20
N LEU A 7 9.10 5.38 15.79
CA LEU A 7 8.82 5.65 14.38
C LEU A 7 9.79 6.66 13.75
N LYS A 8 10.54 7.43 14.55
CA LYS A 8 11.44 8.49 14.08
C LYS A 8 12.72 7.97 13.44
N ASP A 9 13.22 6.82 13.90
CA ASP A 9 14.50 6.25 13.46
C ASP A 9 14.33 5.19 12.35
N LEU A 10 13.10 4.93 11.92
CA LEU A 10 12.85 3.97 10.86
C LEU A 10 13.15 4.59 9.48
N PRO A 11 13.88 3.87 8.61
CA PRO A 11 14.11 4.35 7.25
C PRO A 11 12.77 4.57 6.53
N PRO A 12 12.70 5.57 5.61
CA PRO A 12 11.49 5.86 4.84
C PRO A 12 10.88 4.58 4.24
N GLY A 13 9.58 4.37 4.45
CA GLY A 13 8.87 3.17 3.97
C GLY A 13 8.74 2.02 4.99
N LYS A 14 9.44 2.07 6.14
CA LYS A 14 9.28 1.08 7.23
C LYS A 14 8.27 1.49 8.33
N THR A 15 7.53 2.56 8.11
CA THR A 15 6.52 3.10 9.04
C THR A 15 5.12 2.55 8.82
N ARG A 16 4.94 1.57 7.91
CA ARG A 16 3.60 1.03 7.59
C ARG A 16 3.09 0.17 8.73
N ILE A 17 2.10 0.69 9.44
CA ILE A 17 1.41 0.00 10.53
C ILE A 17 0.18 -0.68 9.96
N VAL A 18 0.02 -1.97 10.26
CA VAL A 18 -1.22 -2.71 10.00
C VAL A 18 -2.18 -2.46 11.17
N PHE A 19 -3.33 -1.85 10.89
CA PHE A 19 -4.27 -1.38 11.91
C PHE A 19 -5.34 -2.41 12.28
N ARG A 20 -5.62 -3.37 11.41
CA ARG A 20 -6.73 -4.31 11.58
C ARG A 20 -6.26 -5.66 12.09
N HIS A 21 -7.13 -6.31 12.82
CA HIS A 21 -6.96 -7.67 13.29
C HIS A 21 -8.02 -8.56 12.64
N TRP A 22 -7.61 -9.72 12.11
CA TRP A 22 -8.53 -10.72 11.60
C TRP A 22 -8.83 -11.72 12.71
N PRO A 23 -10.06 -11.75 13.24
CA PRO A 23 -10.43 -12.65 14.32
C PRO A 23 -10.38 -14.10 13.83
N ARG A 24 -9.90 -15.00 14.70
CA ARG A 24 -9.86 -16.44 14.44
C ARG A 24 -10.78 -17.14 15.41
N ASP A 25 -11.34 -18.26 14.99
CA ASP A 25 -12.02 -19.19 15.90
C ASP A 25 -10.99 -19.67 16.96
N PRO A 26 -11.26 -19.51 18.27
CA PRO A 26 -10.39 -20.01 19.33
C PRO A 26 -10.11 -21.52 19.25
N LYS A 27 -11.01 -22.28 18.61
CA LYS A 27 -10.87 -23.73 18.35
C LYS A 27 -10.44 -24.04 16.92
N GLY A 28 -10.14 -23.01 16.12
CA GLY A 28 -9.76 -23.13 14.72
C GLY A 28 -8.41 -23.82 14.52
N GLU A 29 -8.21 -24.32 13.31
CA GLU A 29 -6.97 -25.00 12.95
C GLU A 29 -5.76 -24.05 12.88
N VAL A 30 -4.58 -24.61 13.11
CA VAL A 30 -3.31 -23.90 12.97
C VAL A 30 -3.02 -23.63 11.49
N MET A 31 -2.74 -22.37 11.15
CA MET A 31 -2.31 -21.99 9.80
C MET A 31 -0.86 -22.45 9.56
N ARG A 32 -0.70 -23.56 8.85
CA ARG A 32 0.62 -24.08 8.45
C ARG A 32 1.04 -23.52 7.09
N LYS A 33 2.35 -23.30 6.92
CA LYS A 33 2.95 -22.63 5.75
C LYS A 33 2.79 -23.42 4.45
N ASP A 34 2.73 -24.75 4.56
CA ASP A 34 2.52 -25.73 3.50
C ASP A 34 1.06 -25.81 3.02
N ARG A 35 0.10 -25.17 3.72
CA ARG A 35 -1.34 -25.24 3.45
C ARG A 35 -1.99 -23.90 3.12
N THR A 36 -1.19 -22.84 2.96
CA THR A 36 -1.65 -21.53 2.48
C THR A 36 -1.81 -21.44 0.96
N ASP A 37 -1.67 -22.57 0.26
CA ASP A 37 -1.78 -22.71 -1.19
C ASP A 37 -3.23 -22.85 -1.68
N SER A 38 -4.17 -22.18 -1.00
CA SER A 38 -5.53 -22.07 -1.52
C SER A 38 -5.46 -21.36 -2.88
N ALA A 39 -6.00 -21.98 -3.93
CA ALA A 39 -5.82 -21.52 -5.31
C ALA A 39 -6.53 -20.17 -5.64
N ASN A 40 -7.31 -19.61 -4.71
CA ASN A 40 -8.28 -18.55 -5.01
C ASN A 40 -8.07 -17.23 -4.24
N TRP A 41 -6.86 -16.92 -3.77
CA TRP A 41 -6.58 -15.59 -3.20
C TRP A 41 -5.78 -14.71 -4.17
N LYS A 42 -5.84 -13.39 -3.95
CA LYS A 42 -5.34 -12.40 -4.90
C LYS A 42 -3.84 -12.16 -4.70
N MET A 43 -3.09 -12.27 -5.78
CA MET A 43 -1.63 -12.08 -5.81
C MET A 43 -1.25 -10.84 -6.61
N THR A 44 -0.05 -10.33 -6.33
CA THR A 44 0.59 -9.39 -7.24
C THR A 44 0.96 -10.10 -8.56
N PRO A 45 0.95 -9.42 -9.72
CA PRO A 45 1.36 -10.02 -10.98
C PRO A 45 2.80 -10.55 -11.01
N ASN A 46 3.69 -10.05 -10.15
CA ASN A 46 5.08 -10.48 -10.02
C ASN A 46 5.30 -11.56 -8.96
N GLY A 47 4.25 -12.25 -8.52
CA GLY A 47 4.35 -13.44 -7.67
C GLY A 47 4.55 -13.19 -6.17
N TYR A 48 4.53 -11.93 -5.71
CA TYR A 48 4.44 -11.68 -4.27
C TYR A 48 3.08 -12.10 -3.73
N GLN A 49 3.14 -12.84 -2.62
CA GLN A 49 1.98 -13.48 -2.01
C GLN A 49 1.11 -12.57 -1.14
N LEU A 50 1.45 -11.29 -1.04
CA LEU A 50 0.65 -10.34 -0.29
C LEU A 50 0.29 -9.23 -1.26
N TRP A 51 -0.97 -9.25 -1.69
CA TRP A 51 -1.59 -8.17 -2.43
C TRP A 51 -2.86 -7.74 -1.69
N ALA A 52 -3.09 -6.44 -1.66
CA ALA A 52 -4.24 -5.83 -1.03
C ALA A 52 -4.61 -4.54 -1.77
N SER A 53 -5.90 -4.24 -1.89
CA SER A 53 -6.35 -3.06 -2.64
C SER A 53 -6.08 -1.75 -1.91
N THR A 54 -6.08 -1.78 -0.58
CA THR A 54 -5.82 -0.68 0.33
C THR A 54 -4.98 -1.14 1.52
N LEU A 55 -4.45 -0.20 2.31
CA LEU A 55 -3.77 -0.53 3.57
C LEU A 55 -4.70 -1.17 4.62
N TYR A 56 -6.02 -0.99 4.49
CA TYR A 56 -7.02 -1.60 5.36
C TYR A 56 -7.36 -3.04 5.00
N ASP A 57 -6.82 -3.55 3.88
CA ASP A 57 -6.94 -4.96 3.51
C ASP A 57 -5.80 -5.81 4.07
N PHE A 58 -4.84 -5.18 4.76
CA PHE A 58 -3.85 -5.88 5.56
C PHE A 58 -4.38 -6.11 6.97
N PHE A 59 -4.14 -7.31 7.48
CA PHE A 59 -4.57 -7.73 8.80
C PHE A 59 -3.43 -8.40 9.55
N ARG A 60 -3.41 -8.17 10.86
CA ARG A 60 -2.74 -9.06 11.81
C ARG A 60 -3.69 -10.21 12.13
N THR A 61 -3.18 -11.42 12.23
CA THR A 61 -3.96 -12.58 12.67
C THR A 61 -3.11 -13.45 13.59
N ALA A 62 -3.75 -14.27 14.41
CA ALA A 62 -3.11 -15.31 15.21
C ALA A 62 -3.12 -16.62 14.41
N PRO A 63 -2.00 -17.04 13.77
CA PRO A 63 -1.98 -18.28 12.99
C PRO A 63 -2.18 -19.53 13.88
N VAL A 64 -1.90 -19.41 15.19
CA VAL A 64 -2.21 -20.41 16.22
C VAL A 64 -3.21 -19.77 17.20
N PRO A 65 -4.51 -20.10 17.13
CA PRO A 65 -5.52 -19.44 17.97
C PRO A 65 -5.27 -19.57 19.48
N SER A 66 -4.65 -20.68 19.91
CA SER A 66 -4.30 -20.94 21.31
C SER A 66 -3.10 -20.13 21.83
N VAL A 67 -2.38 -19.41 20.97
CA VAL A 67 -1.20 -18.61 21.35
C VAL A 67 -1.39 -17.16 20.88
N PRO A 68 -2.14 -16.33 21.64
CA PRO A 68 -2.51 -14.96 21.22
C PRO A 68 -1.32 -14.01 20.97
N GLY A 69 -0.16 -14.30 21.54
CA GLY A 69 1.07 -13.51 21.34
C GLY A 69 1.75 -13.75 19.99
N TYR A 70 1.41 -14.83 19.29
CA TYR A 70 1.99 -15.15 18.00
C TYR A 70 1.16 -14.50 16.89
N SER A 71 1.72 -13.49 16.22
CA SER A 71 1.01 -12.67 15.23
C SER A 71 1.68 -12.75 13.86
N MET A 72 0.87 -12.91 12.82
CA MET A 72 1.28 -12.88 11.41
C MET A 72 0.55 -11.73 10.69
N ILE A 73 1.22 -11.12 9.70
CA ILE A 73 0.57 -10.18 8.77
C ILE A 73 0.15 -10.95 7.52
N SER A 74 -1.10 -10.78 7.10
CA SER A 74 -1.64 -11.34 5.86
C SER A 74 -2.64 -10.35 5.23
N THR A 75 -3.20 -10.70 4.08
CA THR A 75 -4.18 -9.88 3.35
C THR A 75 -5.59 -10.47 3.45
N SER A 76 -6.59 -9.63 3.22
CA SER A 76 -8.00 -9.97 3.35
C SER A 76 -8.40 -11.17 2.49
N SER A 77 -8.08 -11.16 1.19
CA SER A 77 -8.34 -12.28 0.29
C SER A 77 -7.62 -13.55 0.68
N LYS A 78 -6.34 -13.48 1.09
CA LYS A 78 -5.58 -14.67 1.51
C LYS A 78 -6.18 -15.30 2.76
N LEU A 79 -6.54 -14.49 3.75
CA LEU A 79 -7.20 -14.97 4.96
C LEU A 79 -8.57 -15.55 4.64
N ALA A 80 -9.40 -14.83 3.90
CA ALA A 80 -10.73 -15.29 3.53
C ALA A 80 -10.70 -16.64 2.78
N SER A 81 -9.79 -16.81 1.83
CA SER A 81 -9.64 -18.07 1.09
C SER A 81 -9.20 -19.22 2.00
N TRP A 82 -8.30 -18.97 2.95
CA TRP A 82 -7.90 -19.98 3.94
C TRP A 82 -9.07 -20.33 4.88
N MET A 83 -9.79 -19.33 5.39
CA MET A 83 -10.92 -19.53 6.30
C MET A 83 -12.01 -20.38 5.65
N ARG A 84 -12.40 -20.04 4.41
CA ARG A 84 -13.41 -20.81 3.66
C ARG A 84 -12.97 -22.25 3.42
N ALA A 85 -11.70 -22.48 3.11
CA ALA A 85 -11.17 -23.84 2.90
C ALA A 85 -11.23 -24.71 4.17
N HIS A 86 -11.27 -24.10 5.36
CA HIS A 86 -11.35 -24.79 6.65
C HIS A 86 -12.74 -24.62 7.31
N ASN A 87 -13.75 -24.14 6.57
CA ASN A 87 -15.09 -23.85 7.07
C ASN A 87 -15.14 -22.91 8.28
N GLU A 88 -14.17 -22.01 8.41
CA GLU A 88 -14.11 -21.02 9.48
C GLU A 88 -14.93 -19.77 9.11
N THR A 89 -16.05 -19.54 9.79
CA THR A 89 -16.95 -18.40 9.53
C THR A 89 -16.96 -17.33 10.63
N TYR A 90 -16.07 -17.48 11.61
CA TYR A 90 -15.99 -16.62 12.80
C TYR A 90 -15.79 -15.13 12.45
N ALA A 91 -15.04 -14.85 11.38
CA ALA A 91 -14.73 -13.50 10.90
C ALA A 91 -15.74 -13.00 9.83
N GLY A 92 -17.04 -13.11 10.12
CA GLY A 92 -18.11 -12.79 9.17
C GLY A 92 -18.00 -11.41 8.49
N PRO A 93 -17.78 -10.30 9.24
CA PRO A 93 -17.58 -8.98 8.66
C PRO A 93 -16.34 -8.88 7.77
N GLU A 94 -15.22 -9.48 8.18
CA GLU A 94 -13.97 -9.46 7.42
C GLU A 94 -14.05 -10.32 6.15
N LEU A 95 -14.82 -11.42 6.19
CA LEU A 95 -15.11 -12.24 5.02
C LEU A 95 -15.87 -11.45 3.95
N LYS A 96 -16.90 -10.68 4.35
CA LYS A 96 -17.63 -9.78 3.43
C LYS A 96 -16.72 -8.69 2.87
N TRP A 97 -15.90 -8.09 3.73
CA TRP A 97 -14.92 -7.09 3.31
C TRP A 97 -13.93 -7.65 2.26
N ALA A 98 -13.47 -8.88 2.45
CA ALA A 98 -12.56 -9.54 1.51
C ALA A 98 -13.22 -9.87 0.15
N GLU A 99 -14.54 -10.04 0.11
CA GLU A 99 -15.30 -10.22 -1.15
C GLU A 99 -15.37 -8.92 -1.95
N GLU A 100 -15.50 -7.79 -1.26
CA GLU A 100 -15.54 -6.45 -1.86
C GLU A 100 -14.15 -5.92 -2.27
N GLU A 101 -13.07 -6.56 -1.79
CA GLU A 101 -11.70 -6.20 -2.18
C GLU A 101 -11.56 -6.24 -3.72
N LYS A 102 -10.95 -5.22 -4.30
CA LYS A 102 -10.78 -5.14 -5.77
C LYS A 102 -9.85 -6.25 -6.29
N MET A 103 -9.80 -6.43 -7.61
CA MET A 103 -8.78 -7.29 -8.23
C MET A 103 -7.46 -6.53 -8.40
N PRO A 104 -6.30 -7.24 -8.39
CA PRO A 104 -5.02 -6.65 -8.77
C PRO A 104 -5.14 -5.98 -10.14
N CYS A 105 -4.78 -4.70 -10.20
CA CYS A 105 -4.73 -3.95 -11.45
C CYS A 105 -3.39 -3.23 -11.56
N GLN A 106 -2.94 -3.03 -12.80
CA GLN A 106 -1.79 -2.20 -13.09
C GLN A 106 -2.17 -0.74 -12.83
N VAL A 107 -1.46 -0.10 -11.91
CA VAL A 107 -1.57 1.35 -11.68
C VAL A 107 -0.45 2.00 -12.47
N MET A 108 -0.80 2.71 -13.53
CA MET A 108 0.18 3.50 -14.28
C MET A 108 0.69 4.65 -13.39
N PRO A 109 1.97 5.04 -13.51
CA PRO A 109 2.47 6.23 -12.86
C PRO A 109 1.55 7.42 -13.14
N CYS A 110 1.35 8.26 -12.12
CA CYS A 110 0.60 9.50 -12.31
C CYS A 110 1.29 10.32 -13.40
N ASP A 111 0.51 10.94 -14.28
CA ASP A 111 1.02 11.86 -15.28
C ASP A 111 1.61 13.09 -14.57
N VAL A 112 2.93 13.11 -14.47
CA VAL A 112 3.67 14.19 -13.79
C VAL A 112 3.45 15.52 -14.51
N GLY A 113 3.31 15.52 -15.84
CA GLY A 113 3.00 16.72 -16.62
C GLY A 113 1.65 17.29 -16.23
N ARG A 114 0.63 16.42 -16.09
CA ARG A 114 -0.69 16.84 -15.58
C ARG A 114 -0.62 17.40 -14.16
N LEU A 115 0.14 16.79 -13.26
CA LEU A 115 0.34 17.31 -11.90
C LEU A 115 0.98 18.70 -11.92
N ILE A 116 1.96 18.94 -12.80
CA ILE A 116 2.59 20.25 -12.99
C ILE A 116 1.58 21.26 -13.53
N SER A 117 0.85 20.95 -14.60
CA SER A 117 -0.12 21.87 -15.20
C SER A 117 -1.29 22.19 -14.26
N ASP A 118 -1.78 21.21 -13.51
CA ASP A 118 -2.80 21.42 -12.49
C ASP A 118 -2.30 22.39 -11.41
N ARG A 119 -1.04 22.24 -10.99
CA ARG A 119 -0.39 23.12 -10.02
C ARG A 119 -0.16 24.54 -10.53
N GLU A 120 0.29 24.70 -11.77
CA GLU A 120 0.45 26.01 -12.42
C GLU A 120 -0.89 26.73 -12.51
N ARG A 121 -1.95 26.02 -12.89
CA ARG A 121 -3.32 26.55 -12.95
C ARG A 121 -3.84 26.99 -11.59
N GLU A 122 -3.59 26.21 -10.53
CA GLU A 122 -3.94 26.59 -9.16
C GLU A 122 -3.14 27.82 -8.69
N THR A 123 -1.89 27.95 -9.12
CA THR A 123 -1.04 29.13 -8.85
C THR A 123 -1.58 30.37 -9.57
N MET A 124 -1.96 30.26 -10.84
CA MET A 124 -2.59 31.35 -11.59
C MET A 124 -3.92 31.80 -10.97
N ARG A 125 -4.67 30.87 -10.35
CA ARG A 125 -5.90 31.17 -9.60
C ARG A 125 -5.63 31.84 -8.24
N GLY A 126 -4.36 32.03 -7.86
CA GLY A 126 -3.96 32.65 -6.61
C GLY A 126 -4.10 31.74 -5.38
N TRP A 127 -4.40 30.44 -5.54
CA TRP A 127 -4.66 29.53 -4.42
C TRP A 127 -3.41 29.30 -3.55
N TYR A 128 -2.22 29.45 -4.13
CA TYR A 128 -0.92 29.34 -3.46
C TYR A 128 -0.20 30.68 -3.30
N GLY A 129 -0.86 31.79 -3.62
CA GLY A 129 -0.32 33.13 -3.36
C GLY A 129 -0.29 33.44 -1.84
N PRO A 130 0.31 34.57 -1.43
CA PRO A 130 0.41 34.97 -0.02
C PRO A 130 -0.96 35.01 0.71
N ASN A 131 -2.02 35.29 -0.04
CA ASN A 131 -3.40 35.37 0.43
C ASN A 131 -4.27 34.16 -0.01
N GLY A 132 -3.65 33.14 -0.60
CA GLY A 132 -4.32 31.94 -1.08
C GLY A 132 -4.66 30.97 0.05
N PHE A 133 -5.80 30.30 -0.05
CA PHE A 133 -6.26 29.35 0.97
C PHE A 133 -5.41 28.07 1.06
N MET A 134 -4.48 27.83 0.12
CA MET A 134 -3.53 26.72 0.15
C MET A 134 -2.07 27.15 0.37
N LYS A 135 -1.81 28.39 0.83
CA LYS A 135 -0.46 28.95 1.03
C LYS A 135 0.49 28.07 1.86
N ASP A 136 -0.04 27.35 2.85
CA ASP A 136 0.73 26.53 3.79
C ASP A 136 0.91 25.07 3.32
N ARG A 137 0.37 24.71 2.15
CA ARG A 137 0.57 23.35 1.62
C ARG A 137 2.01 23.18 1.13
N PRO A 138 2.73 22.13 1.59
CA PRO A 138 4.09 21.88 1.15
C PRO A 138 4.13 21.77 -0.37
N GLN A 139 5.03 22.51 -1.00
CA GLN A 139 5.21 22.42 -2.44
C GLN A 139 5.79 21.04 -2.76
N PRO A 140 5.19 20.27 -3.70
CA PRO A 140 5.82 19.06 -4.17
C PRO A 140 7.13 19.43 -4.85
N THR A 141 8.25 19.15 -4.19
CA THR A 141 9.58 19.34 -4.76
C THR A 141 9.79 18.24 -5.80
N LEU A 142 9.78 18.60 -7.07
CA LEU A 142 10.15 17.72 -8.20
C LEU A 142 11.61 17.24 -8.18
N GLN A 143 12.34 17.48 -7.09
CA GLN A 143 13.77 17.30 -7.02
C GLN A 143 14.12 16.31 -5.92
N VAL A 144 14.37 15.06 -6.32
CA VAL A 144 15.48 14.32 -5.74
C VAL A 144 16.63 14.52 -6.72
N ARG A 145 17.63 15.34 -6.34
CA ARG A 145 18.90 15.33 -7.07
C ARG A 145 19.48 13.94 -6.90
N ILE A 146 19.51 13.17 -7.98
CA ILE A 146 20.21 11.89 -8.01
C ILE A 146 21.70 12.23 -8.00
N PRO A 147 22.49 11.74 -7.02
CA PRO A 147 23.95 11.85 -7.05
C PRO A 147 24.49 11.43 -8.42
N TYR A 148 25.45 12.18 -8.97
CA TYR A 148 25.91 12.00 -10.35
C TYR A 148 26.44 10.58 -10.62
N ASN A 149 27.00 9.93 -9.60
CA ASN A 149 27.49 8.55 -9.66
C ASN A 149 26.38 7.47 -9.69
N LEU A 150 25.11 7.85 -9.49
CA LEU A 150 23.94 6.97 -9.59
C LEU A 150 23.15 7.19 -10.89
N LEU A 151 23.55 8.16 -11.73
CA LEU A 151 22.97 8.33 -13.04
C LEU A 151 23.51 7.25 -14.00
N PRO A 152 22.69 6.71 -14.89
CA PRO A 152 23.19 5.89 -15.98
C PRO A 152 24.11 6.73 -16.89
N GLU A 153 25.13 6.11 -17.50
CA GLU A 153 26.04 6.77 -18.44
C GLU A 153 25.30 7.46 -19.61
N LYS A 154 24.11 6.96 -19.94
CA LYS A 154 23.24 7.50 -20.97
C LYS A 154 21.83 7.70 -20.42
N LEU A 155 21.37 8.95 -20.38
CA LEU A 155 19.99 9.31 -20.08
C LEU A 155 19.25 9.58 -21.40
N ILE A 156 18.22 8.80 -21.68
CA ILE A 156 17.32 9.04 -22.83
C ILE A 156 16.05 9.67 -22.26
N VAL A 157 15.82 10.95 -22.58
CA VAL A 157 14.62 11.68 -22.16
C VAL A 157 13.66 11.74 -23.33
N HIS A 158 12.49 11.12 -23.19
CA HIS A 158 11.38 11.32 -24.12
C HIS A 158 10.69 12.64 -23.75
N ASP A 159 10.83 13.66 -24.61
CA ASP A 159 10.16 14.95 -24.49
C ASP A 159 9.13 15.12 -25.62
N PRO A 160 7.94 14.50 -25.51
CA PRO A 160 6.91 14.58 -26.54
C PRO A 160 6.29 15.99 -26.66
N SER A 161 6.55 16.88 -25.70
CA SER A 161 5.99 18.24 -25.64
C SER A 161 6.99 19.34 -26.03
N HIS A 162 8.23 19.00 -26.39
CA HIS A 162 9.31 19.95 -26.65
C HIS A 162 9.54 20.97 -25.51
N ALA A 163 9.30 20.56 -24.27
CA ALA A 163 9.47 21.44 -23.11
C ALA A 163 10.95 21.65 -22.73
N LEU A 164 11.86 20.86 -23.29
CA LEU A 164 13.30 20.88 -23.00
C LEU A 164 14.15 21.45 -24.15
N SER A 165 13.54 21.86 -25.27
CA SER A 165 14.27 22.58 -26.32
C SER A 165 14.45 24.04 -25.92
N VAL A 166 15.69 24.43 -25.64
CA VAL A 166 16.14 25.83 -25.51
C VAL A 166 16.59 26.34 -26.87
#